data_AF-A0A6M1TFB2-F1
#
_entry.id   AF-A0A6M1TFB2-F1
#
_cell.length_a   1.000
_cell.length_b   1.000
_cell.length_c   1.000
_cell.angle_alpha   90.00
_cell.angle_beta   90.00
_cell.angle_gamma   90.00
#
_symmetry.space_group_name_H-M   'P 1'
#
loop_
_entity.id
_entity.type
_entity.pdbx_description
1 polymer ?
#
loop_
_entity_poly.entity_id
_entity_poly.type
_entity_poly.pdbx_seq_one_letter_code
_entity_poly.pdbx_strand_id
1 'polypeptide(L)'
;MNKKLRIVLPVILFALVITTSAFAQFEEPEFKKIDTERAEWFMNKFEDVSWTGRGLYRKTDLDDTQTNEIRARLQTVFGAPTKTLEDLINTDSFRPGQAIQFEYWFTVNDSIPLMVLDVDGPFTDGLVFGGASKYIDLMPQIKRTFARKLLEVEALDPFQDYFYSPEREQWFKVAYKNGKYKTKEISSPDGMTIDFDY
;
A
#
# COMPACT_ATOMS: atom_id res chain seq x y z
N MET A 1 -1.85 44.39 50.10
CA MET A 1 -2.16 43.61 48.88
C MET A 1 -1.39 44.22 47.71
N ASN A 2 -0.26 43.62 47.33
CA ASN A 2 0.76 44.24 46.47
C ASN A 2 0.32 44.29 44.99
N LYS A 3 0.20 45.50 44.43
CA LYS A 3 -0.19 45.78 43.03
C LYS A 3 0.67 45.05 41.98
N LYS A 4 1.90 44.62 42.32
CA LYS A 4 2.78 43.87 41.41
C LYS A 4 2.34 42.41 41.18
N LEU A 5 1.54 41.81 42.06
CA LEU A 5 1.12 40.41 41.94
C LEU A 5 -0.08 40.20 41.00
N ARG A 6 -0.80 41.28 40.65
CA ARG A 6 -1.99 41.22 39.76
C ARG A 6 -1.67 41.16 38.27
N ILE A 7 -0.42 41.45 37.87
CA ILE A 7 -0.01 41.52 36.46
C ILE A 7 0.70 40.23 36.01
N VAL A 8 1.24 39.43 36.94
CA VAL A 8 1.96 38.20 36.60
C VAL A 8 1.01 37.02 36.29
N LEU A 9 -0.15 36.99 36.93
CA LEU A 9 -1.15 35.93 36.75
C LEU A 9 -1.72 35.81 35.31
N PRO A 10 -2.08 36.90 34.60
CA PRO A 10 -2.61 36.77 33.24
C PRO A 10 -1.55 36.36 32.20
N VAL A 11 -0.25 36.63 32.44
CA VAL A 11 0.83 36.29 31.49
C VAL A 11 1.15 34.79 31.52
N ILE A 12 1.12 34.17 32.71
CA ILE A 12 1.34 32.72 32.85
C ILE A 12 0.13 31.93 32.31
N LEU A 13 -1.09 32.45 32.48
CA LEU A 13 -2.29 31.82 31.95
C LEU A 13 -2.36 31.89 30.41
N PHE A 14 -1.83 32.95 29.79
CA PHE A 14 -1.74 33.06 28.33
C PHE A 14 -0.64 32.18 27.73
N ALA A 15 0.47 31.98 28.44
CA ALA A 15 1.55 31.08 28.01
C ALA A 15 1.14 29.60 28.05
N LEU A 16 0.22 29.19 28.94
CA LEU A 16 -0.29 27.82 29.01
C LEU A 16 -1.32 27.46 27.93
N VAL A 17 -1.95 28.44 27.28
CA VAL A 17 -2.94 28.19 26.22
C VAL A 17 -2.26 28.02 24.84
N ILE A 18 -1.01 28.44 24.69
CA ILE A 18 -0.28 28.36 23.41
C ILE A 18 0.44 27.02 23.25
N THR A 19 0.61 26.21 24.31
CA THR A 19 1.31 24.93 24.22
C THR A 19 0.47 23.77 23.68
N THR A 20 -0.85 23.92 23.54
CA THR A 20 -1.73 22.82 23.10
C THR A 20 -1.96 22.75 21.59
N SER A 21 -1.50 23.74 20.82
CA SER A 21 -1.77 23.83 19.37
C SER A 21 -0.52 23.71 18.49
N ALA A 22 0.64 23.37 19.07
CA ALA A 22 1.91 23.27 18.34
C ALA A 22 2.41 21.83 18.12
N PHE A 23 1.58 20.82 18.40
CA PHE A 23 1.69 19.59 17.63
C PHE A 23 0.92 19.87 16.35
N ALA A 24 1.62 20.01 15.23
CA ALA A 24 1.00 19.84 13.92
C ALA A 24 0.33 18.46 13.95
N GLN A 25 -0.96 18.43 14.28
CA GLN A 25 -1.81 17.28 14.10
C GLN A 25 -1.90 17.13 12.58
N PHE A 26 -0.90 16.46 12.00
CA PHE A 26 -0.98 16.02 10.63
C PHE A 26 -2.28 15.23 10.53
N GLU A 27 -3.21 15.75 9.72
CA GLU A 27 -4.45 15.04 9.43
C GLU A 27 -4.11 13.61 9.01
N GLU A 28 -4.90 12.65 9.51
CA GLU A 28 -4.67 11.26 9.21
C GLU A 28 -4.76 11.05 7.69
N PRO A 29 -3.74 10.45 7.05
CA PRO A 29 -3.78 10.20 5.61
C PRO A 29 -5.05 9.45 5.19
N GLU A 30 -5.79 10.05 4.25
CA GLU A 30 -6.96 9.44 3.64
C GLU A 30 -6.56 8.73 2.34
N PHE A 31 -6.96 7.47 2.20
CA PHE A 31 -6.60 6.62 1.07
C PHE A 31 -7.81 6.42 0.18
N LYS A 32 -7.70 6.81 -1.09
CA LYS A 32 -8.69 6.48 -2.11
C LYS A 32 -8.08 5.51 -3.11
N LYS A 33 -8.56 4.26 -3.08
CA LYS A 33 -8.16 3.23 -4.04
C LYS A 33 -8.60 3.64 -5.46
N ILE A 34 -7.76 3.34 -6.43
CA ILE A 34 -8.03 3.51 -7.85
C ILE A 34 -8.45 2.17 -8.41
N ASP A 35 -9.68 2.07 -8.89
CA ASP A 35 -10.17 0.86 -9.56
C ASP A 35 -9.62 0.73 -10.99
N THR A 36 -9.76 -0.46 -11.56
CA THR A 36 -9.20 -0.83 -12.87
C THR A 36 -9.67 0.11 -13.97
N GLU A 37 -10.91 0.60 -13.92
CA GLU A 37 -11.48 1.54 -14.90
C GLU A 37 -10.83 2.93 -14.84
N ARG A 38 -10.16 3.26 -13.73
CA ARG A 38 -9.46 4.55 -13.52
C ARG A 38 -7.94 4.41 -13.59
N ALA A 39 -7.42 3.24 -13.96
CA ALA A 39 -5.99 3.00 -14.07
C ALA A 39 -5.34 3.94 -15.11
N GLU A 40 -5.92 4.09 -16.30
CA GLU A 40 -5.40 5.01 -17.33
C GLU A 40 -5.38 6.47 -16.86
N TRP A 41 -6.45 6.90 -16.19
CA TRP A 41 -6.50 8.24 -15.60
C TRP A 41 -5.38 8.46 -14.58
N PHE A 42 -5.08 7.46 -13.74
CA PHE A 42 -4.04 7.56 -12.72
C PHE A 42 -2.66 7.69 -13.36
N MET A 43 -2.37 6.84 -14.36
CA MET A 43 -1.12 6.90 -15.11
C MET A 43 -0.93 8.24 -15.79
N ASN A 44 -1.96 8.74 -16.49
CA ASN A 44 -1.91 10.05 -17.15
C ASN A 44 -1.77 11.21 -16.15
N LYS A 45 -2.50 11.16 -15.02
CA LYS A 45 -2.43 12.22 -13.98
C LYS A 45 -1.04 12.32 -13.34
N PHE A 46 -0.31 11.22 -13.27
CA PHE A 46 0.96 11.11 -12.57
C PHE A 46 2.12 10.71 -13.49
N GLU A 47 2.03 11.00 -14.79
CA GLU A 47 3.04 10.64 -15.79
C GLU A 47 4.42 11.24 -15.48
N ASP A 48 4.45 12.48 -14.97
CA ASP A 48 5.68 13.20 -14.61
C ASP A 48 6.22 12.86 -13.21
N VAL A 49 5.65 11.87 -12.54
CA VAL A 49 6.07 11.49 -11.19
C VAL A 49 7.35 10.67 -11.24
N SER A 50 8.37 11.17 -10.54
CA SER A 50 9.53 10.37 -10.18
C SER A 50 9.17 9.44 -9.00
N TRP A 51 8.93 8.17 -9.32
CA TRP A 51 8.61 7.12 -8.35
C TRP A 51 9.82 6.72 -7.51
N THR A 52 9.61 6.47 -6.22
CA THR A 52 10.66 6.05 -5.29
C THR A 52 10.11 5.28 -4.09
N GLY A 53 10.90 4.36 -3.54
CA GLY A 53 10.64 3.75 -2.22
C GLY A 53 11.24 4.56 -1.06
N ARG A 54 11.95 5.67 -1.32
CA ARG A 54 12.53 6.49 -0.25
C ARG A 54 11.46 7.07 0.66
N GLY A 55 11.71 7.00 1.96
CA GLY A 55 10.73 7.38 3.00
C GLY A 55 9.75 6.26 3.37
N LEU A 56 9.68 5.18 2.59
CA LEU A 56 8.83 4.00 2.85
C LEU A 56 9.59 2.83 3.48
N TYR A 57 10.91 2.97 3.71
CA TYR A 57 11.74 1.94 4.32
C TYR A 57 11.60 1.81 5.84
N ARG A 58 10.89 2.74 6.50
CA ARG A 58 10.63 2.60 7.93
C ARG A 58 9.77 1.36 8.15
N LYS A 59 10.29 0.46 8.99
CA LYS A 59 9.66 -0.81 9.29
C LYS A 59 8.34 -0.60 10.05
N THR A 60 7.35 -1.39 9.69
CA THR A 60 6.04 -1.52 10.31
C THR A 60 5.75 -3.01 10.49
N ASP A 61 4.82 -3.38 11.36
CA ASP A 61 4.45 -4.80 11.56
C ASP A 61 3.92 -5.45 10.27
N LEU A 62 3.42 -4.64 9.33
CA LEU A 62 3.02 -5.11 8.00
C LEU A 62 4.20 -5.69 7.21
N ASP A 63 5.42 -5.19 7.41
CA ASP A 63 6.61 -5.68 6.70
C ASP A 63 7.05 -7.08 7.15
N ASP A 64 6.60 -7.55 8.32
CA ASP A 64 6.82 -8.89 8.85
C ASP A 64 5.57 -9.78 8.73
N THR A 65 4.53 -9.32 8.02
CA THR A 65 3.29 -10.07 7.83
C THR A 65 3.36 -10.83 6.50
N GLN A 66 2.94 -12.09 6.50
CA GLN A 66 2.91 -12.91 5.28
C GLN A 66 2.06 -12.25 4.19
N THR A 67 2.57 -12.18 2.96
CA THR A 67 1.92 -11.49 1.84
C THR A 67 0.48 -11.94 1.58
N ASN A 68 0.19 -13.24 1.74
CA ASN A 68 -1.17 -13.78 1.63
C ASN A 68 -2.15 -13.19 2.65
N GLU A 69 -1.69 -12.98 3.88
CA GLU A 69 -2.49 -12.33 4.90
C GLU A 69 -2.68 -10.86 4.57
N ILE A 70 -1.62 -10.16 4.14
CA ILE A 70 -1.72 -8.76 3.70
C ILE A 70 -2.73 -8.64 2.55
N ARG A 71 -2.71 -9.55 1.58
CA ARG A 71 -3.62 -9.57 0.44
C ARG A 71 -5.09 -9.76 0.84
N ALA A 72 -5.38 -10.59 1.84
CA ALA A 72 -6.72 -10.73 2.41
C ALA A 72 -7.16 -9.48 3.19
N ARG A 73 -6.24 -8.85 3.92
CA ARG A 73 -6.50 -7.56 4.60
C ARG A 73 -6.80 -6.46 3.59
N LEU A 74 -6.02 -6.35 2.53
CA LEU A 74 -6.25 -5.44 1.41
C LEU A 74 -7.61 -5.68 0.75
N GLN A 75 -7.98 -6.94 0.52
CA GLN A 75 -9.30 -7.31 -0.01
C GLN A 75 -10.43 -6.75 0.85
N THR A 76 -10.26 -6.85 2.16
CA THR A 76 -11.28 -6.42 3.13
C THR A 76 -11.39 -4.90 3.22
N VAL A 77 -10.25 -4.20 3.23
CA VAL A 77 -10.22 -2.74 3.41
C VAL A 77 -10.51 -2.00 2.11
N PHE A 78 -10.02 -2.49 0.98
CA PHE A 78 -10.02 -1.77 -0.29
C PHE A 78 -10.65 -2.52 -1.46
N GLY A 79 -11.13 -3.75 -1.25
CA GLY A 79 -11.71 -4.56 -2.33
C GLY A 79 -10.64 -5.18 -3.23
N ALA A 80 -10.99 -5.46 -4.49
CA ALA A 80 -10.07 -6.09 -5.45
C ALA A 80 -8.85 -5.19 -5.75
N PRO A 81 -7.72 -5.74 -6.26
CA PRO A 81 -6.58 -4.95 -6.72
C PRO A 81 -6.95 -3.96 -7.84
N THR A 82 -6.05 -3.01 -8.12
CA THR A 82 -6.14 -2.15 -9.31
C THR A 82 -5.73 -2.93 -10.56
N LYS A 83 -4.67 -3.73 -10.45
CA LYS A 83 -4.16 -4.64 -11.46
C LYS A 83 -3.78 -5.97 -10.81
N THR A 84 -4.03 -7.06 -11.51
CA THR A 84 -3.57 -8.41 -11.19
C THR A 84 -2.57 -8.88 -12.25
N LEU A 85 -1.89 -10.00 -12.00
CA LEU A 85 -1.03 -10.61 -13.01
C LEU A 85 -1.76 -10.84 -14.36
N GLU A 86 -3.04 -11.20 -14.33
CA GLU A 86 -3.88 -11.37 -15.53
C GLU A 86 -4.01 -10.08 -16.35
N ASP A 87 -4.09 -8.94 -15.66
CA ASP A 87 -4.15 -7.63 -16.32
C ASP A 87 -2.79 -7.20 -16.88
N LEU A 88 -1.71 -7.61 -16.22
CA LEU A 88 -0.35 -7.18 -16.52
C LEU A 88 0.29 -7.99 -17.64
N ILE A 89 0.06 -9.30 -17.68
CA ILE A 89 0.73 -10.25 -18.58
C ILE A 89 0.51 -9.96 -20.08
N ASN A 90 -0.62 -9.32 -20.42
CA ASN A 90 -0.97 -8.97 -21.80
C ASN A 90 -0.51 -7.57 -22.21
N THR A 91 0.31 -6.89 -21.40
CA THR A 91 0.82 -5.55 -21.71
C THR A 91 2.21 -5.62 -22.32
N ASP A 92 2.50 -4.73 -23.27
CA ASP A 92 3.83 -4.63 -23.91
C ASP A 92 4.95 -4.33 -22.91
N SER A 93 4.61 -3.77 -21.75
CA SER A 93 5.54 -3.44 -20.67
C SER A 93 5.79 -4.58 -19.69
N PHE A 94 5.09 -5.71 -19.80
CA PHE A 94 5.25 -6.82 -18.88
C PHE A 94 6.66 -7.38 -18.95
N ARG A 95 7.25 -7.63 -17.78
CA ARG A 95 8.56 -8.28 -17.67
C ARG A 95 8.41 -9.54 -16.84
N PRO A 96 8.62 -10.74 -17.40
CA PRO A 96 8.50 -12.01 -16.69
C PRO A 96 9.32 -12.07 -15.40
N GLY A 97 10.51 -11.47 -15.38
CA GLY A 97 11.38 -11.37 -14.20
C GLY A 97 10.84 -10.43 -13.09
N GLN A 98 9.69 -9.81 -13.31
CA GLN A 98 8.97 -8.94 -12.37
C GLN A 98 7.52 -9.41 -12.28
N ALA A 99 7.27 -10.71 -12.10
CA ALA A 99 5.93 -11.28 -12.08
C ALA A 99 5.13 -10.77 -10.85
N ILE A 100 4.61 -9.56 -10.96
CA ILE A 100 3.81 -8.89 -9.93
C ILE A 100 2.49 -9.66 -9.79
N GLN A 101 2.20 -10.18 -8.59
CA GLN A 101 0.95 -10.87 -8.32
C GLN A 101 -0.24 -9.90 -8.42
N PHE A 102 -0.09 -8.73 -7.78
CA PHE A 102 -1.10 -7.69 -7.76
C PHE A 102 -0.52 -6.30 -7.48
N GLU A 103 -1.27 -5.29 -7.87
CA GLU A 103 -1.00 -3.88 -7.58
C GLU A 103 -2.24 -3.20 -7.02
N TYR A 104 -2.08 -2.47 -5.93
CA TYR A 104 -3.05 -1.49 -5.46
C TYR A 104 -2.52 -0.09 -5.66
N TRP A 105 -3.28 0.74 -6.35
CA TRP A 105 -2.95 2.14 -6.59
C TRP A 105 -3.89 3.03 -5.78
N PHE A 106 -3.33 4.11 -5.23
CA PHE A 106 -4.05 5.04 -4.40
C PHE A 106 -3.72 6.49 -4.74
N THR A 107 -4.70 7.35 -4.56
CA THR A 107 -4.44 8.76 -4.22
C THR A 107 -4.59 8.93 -2.73
N VAL A 108 -3.54 9.42 -2.07
CA VAL A 108 -3.54 9.81 -0.66
C VAL A 108 -3.82 11.30 -0.58
N ASN A 109 -4.79 11.71 0.24
CA ASN A 109 -5.26 13.10 0.34
C ASN A 109 -5.49 13.73 -1.06
N ASP A 110 -6.14 12.98 -1.94
CA ASP A 110 -6.49 13.30 -3.34
C ASP A 110 -5.36 13.64 -4.34
N SER A 111 -4.12 13.76 -3.87
CA SER A 111 -3.03 14.40 -4.62
C SER A 111 -1.70 13.66 -4.59
N ILE A 112 -1.48 12.79 -3.62
CA ILE A 112 -0.24 12.04 -3.45
C ILE A 112 -0.43 10.64 -4.05
N PRO A 113 0.25 10.28 -5.14
CA PRO A 113 0.15 8.94 -5.68
C PRO A 113 0.95 7.95 -4.84
N LEU A 114 0.36 6.77 -4.63
CA LEU A 114 0.96 5.65 -3.93
C LEU A 114 0.63 4.35 -4.68
N MET A 115 1.63 3.52 -4.94
CA MET A 115 1.48 2.16 -5.43
C MET A 115 1.97 1.18 -4.36
N VAL A 116 1.23 0.10 -4.17
CA VAL A 116 1.55 -0.99 -3.26
C VAL A 116 1.48 -2.28 -4.05
N LEU A 117 2.60 -2.99 -4.14
CA LEU A 117 2.80 -4.11 -5.06
C LEU A 117 3.28 -5.35 -4.32
N ASP A 118 2.86 -6.50 -4.80
CA ASP A 118 3.43 -7.79 -4.45
C ASP A 118 4.25 -8.34 -5.62
N VAL A 119 5.57 -8.34 -5.46
CA VAL A 119 6.53 -8.76 -6.51
C VAL A 119 7.07 -10.18 -6.31
N ASP A 120 6.84 -10.76 -5.12
CA ASP A 120 7.45 -12.03 -4.69
C ASP A 120 6.38 -13.10 -4.38
N GLY A 121 5.10 -12.71 -4.38
CA GLY A 121 3.96 -13.59 -4.29
C GLY A 121 3.74 -14.16 -2.88
N PRO A 122 3.18 -15.37 -2.76
CA PRO A 122 2.74 -15.94 -1.49
C PRO A 122 3.89 -16.45 -0.59
N PHE A 123 5.14 -16.26 -1.01
CA PHE A 123 6.32 -16.92 -0.43
C PHE A 123 7.15 -16.00 0.49
N THR A 124 6.80 -14.73 0.57
CA THR A 124 7.51 -13.72 1.33
C THR A 124 6.58 -12.99 2.29
N ASP A 125 7.16 -12.05 3.03
CA ASP A 125 6.49 -11.13 3.92
C ASP A 125 6.59 -9.71 3.37
N GLY A 126 5.63 -8.86 3.74
CA GLY A 126 5.62 -7.45 3.37
C GLY A 126 5.20 -7.19 1.92
N LEU A 127 5.30 -5.91 1.52
CA LEU A 127 4.95 -5.44 0.18
C LEU A 127 5.94 -4.37 -0.27
N VAL A 128 6.05 -4.19 -1.58
CA VAL A 128 6.80 -3.08 -2.19
C VAL A 128 5.92 -1.85 -2.24
N PHE A 129 6.46 -0.71 -1.79
CA PHE A 129 5.77 0.57 -1.85
C PHE A 129 6.50 1.52 -2.81
N GLY A 130 5.74 2.17 -3.69
CA GLY A 130 6.20 3.26 -4.55
C GLY A 130 5.42 4.53 -4.27
N GLY A 131 6.11 5.62 -3.97
CA GLY A 131 5.51 6.95 -3.82
C GLY A 131 6.20 8.00 -4.67
N ALA A 132 5.60 9.18 -4.81
CA ALA A 132 6.24 10.30 -5.51
C ALA A 132 7.37 10.92 -4.67
N SER A 133 8.53 11.11 -5.29
CA SER A 133 9.73 11.65 -4.63
C SER A 133 9.53 13.04 -4.01
N LYS A 134 8.66 13.88 -4.58
CA LYS A 134 8.32 15.19 -4.02
C LYS A 134 7.62 15.15 -2.65
N TYR A 135 7.15 13.97 -2.21
CA TYR A 135 6.42 13.78 -0.95
C TYR A 135 7.14 12.83 0.02
N ILE A 136 8.45 12.59 -0.16
CA ILE A 136 9.25 11.63 0.67
C ILE A 136 9.04 11.84 2.17
N ASP A 137 8.95 13.09 2.64
CA ASP A 137 8.82 13.39 4.07
C ASP A 137 7.46 12.97 4.67
N LEU A 138 6.43 12.83 3.83
CA LEU A 138 5.10 12.38 4.23
C LEU A 138 4.98 10.85 4.25
N MET A 139 5.81 10.17 3.46
CA MET A 139 5.75 8.72 3.26
C MET A 139 5.81 7.88 4.55
N PRO A 140 6.63 8.22 5.56
CA PRO A 140 6.62 7.48 6.82
C PRO A 140 5.25 7.44 7.51
N GLN A 141 4.54 8.58 7.53
CA GLN A 141 3.22 8.66 8.15
C GLN A 141 2.17 7.93 7.29
N ILE A 142 2.26 8.07 5.97
CA ILE A 142 1.40 7.36 5.02
C ILE A 142 1.53 5.85 5.24
N LYS A 143 2.75 5.29 5.21
CA LYS A 143 2.96 3.85 5.41
C LYS A 143 2.46 3.37 6.77
N ARG A 144 2.75 4.09 7.85
CA ARG A 144 2.27 3.74 9.19
C ARG A 144 0.75 3.70 9.28
N THR A 145 0.08 4.68 8.67
CA THR A 145 -1.39 4.77 8.66
C THR A 145 -1.99 3.64 7.81
N PHE A 146 -1.38 3.37 6.66
CA PHE A 146 -1.76 2.26 5.79
C PHE A 146 -1.66 0.91 6.51
N ALA A 147 -0.49 0.63 7.11
CA ALA A 147 -0.24 -0.59 7.88
C ALA A 147 -1.27 -0.77 9.00
N ARG A 148 -1.52 0.29 9.77
CA ARG A 148 -2.50 0.25 10.85
C ARG A 148 -3.91 -0.07 10.34
N LYS A 149 -4.38 0.57 9.26
CA LYS A 149 -5.70 0.29 8.67
C LYS A 149 -5.85 -1.18 8.28
N LEU A 150 -4.80 -1.83 7.78
CA LEU A 150 -4.83 -3.25 7.41
C LEU A 150 -4.80 -4.19 8.63
N LEU A 151 -3.99 -3.85 9.64
CA LEU A 151 -3.78 -4.70 10.82
C LEU A 151 -4.94 -4.63 11.82
N GLU A 152 -5.71 -3.53 11.83
CA GLU A 152 -6.90 -3.36 12.68
C GLU A 152 -8.11 -4.20 12.21
N VAL A 153 -8.06 -4.79 11.02
CA VAL A 153 -9.13 -5.66 10.52
C VAL A 153 -9.06 -7.04 11.17
N GLU A 154 -10.18 -7.48 11.76
CA GLU A 154 -10.31 -8.79 12.41
C GLU A 154 -10.87 -9.87 11.49
N ALA A 155 -11.87 -9.53 10.66
CA ALA A 155 -12.52 -10.45 9.73
C ALA A 155 -11.99 -10.22 8.33
N LEU A 156 -11.52 -11.28 7.67
CA LEU A 156 -10.91 -11.18 6.35
C LEU A 156 -11.85 -11.67 5.25
N ASP A 157 -11.91 -10.92 4.15
CA ASP A 157 -12.63 -11.29 2.95
C ASP A 157 -11.84 -12.27 2.06
N PRO A 158 -12.54 -13.20 1.37
CA PRO A 158 -11.89 -14.17 0.50
C PRO A 158 -11.29 -13.53 -0.74
N PHE A 159 -10.17 -14.08 -1.22
CA PHE A 159 -9.59 -13.73 -2.51
C PHE A 159 -9.07 -14.96 -3.25
N GLN A 160 -8.86 -14.82 -4.55
CA GLN A 160 -8.19 -15.79 -5.38
C GLN A 160 -7.44 -15.04 -6.49
N ASP A 161 -6.12 -15.24 -6.53
CA ASP A 161 -5.24 -14.65 -7.54
C ASP A 161 -4.36 -15.74 -8.18
N TYR A 162 -3.61 -15.35 -9.21
CA TYR A 162 -2.56 -16.16 -9.80
C TYR A 162 -1.21 -15.47 -9.62
N PHE A 163 -0.18 -16.27 -9.39
CA PHE A 163 1.20 -15.82 -9.30
C PHE A 163 2.07 -16.74 -10.16
N TYR A 164 3.01 -16.16 -10.88
CA TYR A 164 4.08 -16.92 -11.51
C TYR A 164 5.37 -16.66 -10.76
N SER A 165 6.05 -17.71 -10.30
CA SER A 165 7.35 -17.59 -9.66
C SER A 165 8.44 -17.74 -10.73
N PRO A 166 9.19 -16.67 -11.07
CA PRO A 166 10.26 -16.76 -12.06
C PRO A 166 11.39 -17.68 -11.58
N GLU A 167 11.71 -17.65 -10.28
CA GLU A 167 12.74 -18.50 -9.68
C GLU A 167 12.44 -20.01 -9.79
N ARG A 168 11.16 -20.37 -9.81
CA ARG A 168 10.69 -21.76 -9.86
C ARG A 168 10.21 -22.18 -11.24
N GLU A 169 10.12 -21.23 -12.16
CA GLU A 169 9.45 -21.37 -13.45
C GLU A 169 8.06 -22.02 -13.33
N GLN A 170 7.28 -21.60 -12.32
CA GLN A 170 6.10 -22.32 -11.86
C GLN A 170 4.93 -21.38 -11.57
N TRP A 171 3.75 -21.75 -12.07
CA TRP A 171 2.48 -21.08 -11.77
C TRP A 171 1.86 -21.55 -10.47
N PHE A 172 1.24 -20.62 -9.76
CA PHE A 172 0.54 -20.85 -8.52
C PHE A 172 -0.84 -20.20 -8.55
N LYS A 173 -1.83 -20.95 -8.03
CA LYS A 173 -3.12 -20.43 -7.63
C LYS A 173 -3.07 -20.12 -6.15
N VAL A 174 -3.26 -18.86 -5.80
CA VAL A 174 -3.18 -18.34 -4.42
C VAL A 174 -4.57 -17.92 -3.97
N ALA A 175 -4.99 -18.36 -2.79
CA ALA A 175 -6.33 -18.03 -2.30
C ALA A 175 -6.40 -17.97 -0.78
N TYR A 176 -7.34 -17.17 -0.30
CA TYR A 176 -7.83 -17.19 1.07
C TYR A 176 -9.34 -17.41 1.06
N LYS A 177 -9.82 -18.35 1.90
CA LYS A 177 -11.25 -18.55 2.14
C LYS A 177 -11.48 -19.21 3.49
N ASN A 178 -12.42 -18.69 4.28
CA ASN A 178 -12.84 -19.26 5.57
C ASN A 178 -11.66 -19.54 6.53
N GLY A 179 -10.76 -18.57 6.73
CA GLY A 179 -9.63 -18.71 7.64
C GLY A 179 -8.48 -19.60 7.14
N LYS A 180 -8.51 -20.04 5.87
CA LYS A 180 -7.47 -20.91 5.30
C LYS A 180 -6.83 -20.27 4.08
N TYR A 181 -5.50 -20.17 4.13
CA TYR A 181 -4.65 -19.82 2.99
C TYR A 181 -4.31 -21.09 2.19
N LYS A 182 -4.30 -20.97 0.86
CA LYS A 182 -3.92 -22.05 -0.03
C LYS A 182 -3.09 -21.51 -1.19
N THR A 183 -1.90 -22.08 -1.35
CA THR A 183 -1.03 -21.90 -2.51
C THR A 183 -0.94 -23.26 -3.21
N LYS A 184 -1.37 -23.34 -4.47
CA LYS A 184 -1.38 -24.60 -5.23
C LYS A 184 -0.64 -24.41 -6.54
N GLU A 185 0.34 -25.27 -6.82
CA GLU A 185 0.95 -25.39 -8.14
C GLU A 185 -0.08 -25.78 -9.20
N ILE A 186 -0.01 -25.11 -10.35
CA ILE A 186 -0.84 -25.35 -11.54
C ILE A 186 0.05 -25.28 -12.77
N SER A 187 -0.37 -25.84 -13.92
CA SER A 187 0.41 -25.72 -15.16
C SER A 187 0.48 -24.28 -15.66
N SER A 188 -0.68 -23.66 -15.81
CA SER A 188 -0.90 -22.25 -16.09
C SER A 188 -2.40 -21.96 -15.91
N PRO A 189 -2.80 -20.71 -15.66
CA PRO A 189 -4.18 -20.29 -15.78
C PRO A 189 -4.65 -20.31 -17.24
N ASP A 190 -5.95 -20.51 -17.46
CA ASP A 190 -6.53 -20.43 -18.81
C ASP A 190 -6.31 -19.03 -19.41
N GLY A 191 -5.80 -18.98 -20.65
CA GLY A 191 -5.54 -17.73 -21.35
C GLY A 191 -4.29 -16.97 -20.90
N MET A 192 -3.49 -17.52 -19.98
CA MET A 192 -2.24 -16.90 -19.51
C MET A 192 -1.03 -17.70 -19.95
N THR A 193 -0.15 -17.05 -20.71
CA THR A 193 1.14 -17.59 -21.16
C THR A 193 2.20 -16.53 -20.94
N ILE A 194 3.33 -16.91 -20.36
CA ILE A 194 4.49 -16.02 -20.23
C ILE A 194 5.46 -16.34 -21.35
N ASP A 195 5.79 -15.33 -22.14
CA ASP A 195 6.85 -15.39 -23.14
C ASP A 195 8.18 -14.99 -22.47
N PHE A 196 9.19 -15.85 -22.56
CA PHE A 196 10.53 -15.60 -22.02
C PHE A 196 11.50 -15.08 -23.09
N ASP A 197 11.09 -15.04 -24.35
CA ASP A 197 11.89 -14.61 -25.50
C ASP A 197 11.81 -13.09 -25.69
N TYR A 198 12.32 -12.32 -24.72
CA TYR A 198 12.54 -10.86 -24.83
C TYR A 198 13.96 -10.53 -25.31
#